data_AF-A0A7V0T9X8-F1
#
_entry.id   AF-A0A7V0T9X8-F1
#
_cell.length_a   1.000
_cell.length_b   1.000
_cell.length_c   1.000
_cell.angle_alpha   90.00
_cell.angle_beta   90.00
_cell.angle_gamma   90.00
#
_symmetry.space_group_name_H-M   'P 1'
#
loop_
_entity.id
_entity.type
_entity.pdbx_description
1 polymer ?
#
loop_
_entity_poly.entity_id
_entity_poly.type
_entity_poly.pdbx_seq_one_letter_code
_entity_poly.pdbx_strand_id
1 'polypeptide(L)'
;MDSTFGILISLAAIVFTFLPLLRKGKTISPVDRLHRNRESLEFDLENLETHLRELEFDFKMGILDSEDYKESKGEVQQQIDTIHKELTGEKDSKKTLSCPSCGAAVKAHNKFCKSCGHPLK
;
A
#
# COMPACT_ATOMS: atom_id res chain seq x y z
N MET A 1 -40.17 -37.42 -18.34
CA MET A 1 -38.99 -36.71 -17.78
C MET A 1 -38.19 -37.75 -17.05
N ASP A 2 -37.24 -38.34 -17.75
CA ASP A 2 -36.56 -39.57 -17.35
C ASP A 2 -35.63 -39.30 -16.18
N SER A 3 -35.56 -40.24 -15.22
CA SER A 3 -34.73 -40.14 -14.01
C SER A 3 -33.24 -39.87 -14.32
N THR A 4 -32.80 -40.17 -15.54
CA THR A 4 -31.46 -39.87 -16.07
C THR A 4 -31.18 -38.36 -16.14
N PHE A 5 -32.18 -37.53 -16.47
CA PHE A 5 -32.04 -36.07 -16.53
C PHE A 5 -31.79 -35.46 -15.13
N GLY A 6 -32.48 -35.98 -14.10
CA GLY A 6 -32.31 -35.53 -12.73
C GLY A 6 -30.91 -35.84 -12.17
N ILE A 7 -30.35 -37.00 -12.51
CA ILE A 7 -29.02 -37.42 -12.08
C ILE A 7 -27.93 -36.53 -12.71
N LEU A 8 -28.07 -36.20 -14.01
CA LEU A 8 -27.10 -35.34 -14.71
C LEU A 8 -27.04 -33.92 -14.13
N ILE A 9 -28.19 -33.32 -13.82
CA ILE A 9 -28.27 -31.98 -13.23
C ILE A 9 -27.63 -31.98 -11.83
N SER A 10 -27.86 -33.03 -11.05
CA SER A 10 -27.31 -33.16 -9.70
C SER A 10 -25.79 -33.30 -9.70
N LEU A 11 -25.24 -34.11 -10.63
CA LEU A 11 -23.79 -34.23 -10.82
C LEU A 11 -23.17 -32.92 -11.31
N ALA A 12 -23.82 -32.22 -12.25
CA ALA A 12 -23.34 -30.93 -12.74
C ALA A 12 -23.31 -29.87 -11.63
N ALA A 13 -24.32 -29.85 -10.75
CA ALA A 13 -24.38 -28.95 -9.61
C ALA A 13 -23.23 -29.22 -8.61
N ILE A 14 -22.96 -30.49 -8.29
CA ILE A 14 -21.85 -30.90 -7.44
C ILE A 14 -20.51 -30.50 -8.08
N VAL A 15 -20.32 -30.78 -9.37
CA VAL A 15 -19.09 -30.38 -10.06
C VAL A 15 -18.93 -28.87 -10.03
N PHE A 16 -19.98 -28.08 -10.26
CA PHE A 16 -19.93 -26.62 -10.24
C PHE A 16 -19.55 -26.05 -8.87
N THR A 17 -20.08 -26.63 -7.77
CA THR A 17 -19.76 -26.19 -6.40
C THR A 17 -18.38 -26.63 -5.94
N PHE A 18 -17.89 -27.79 -6.40
CA PHE A 18 -16.55 -28.30 -6.07
C PHE A 18 -15.45 -27.80 -7.02
N LEU A 19 -15.79 -27.34 -8.24
CA LEU A 19 -14.88 -26.71 -9.20
C LEU A 19 -14.00 -25.61 -8.60
N PRO A 20 -14.52 -24.66 -7.78
CA PRO A 20 -13.69 -23.60 -7.19
C PRO A 20 -12.64 -24.13 -6.23
N LEU A 21 -12.85 -25.26 -5.55
CA LEU A 21 -11.85 -25.84 -4.65
C LEU A 21 -10.72 -26.55 -5.42
N LEU A 22 -11.02 -27.13 -6.58
CA LEU A 22 -10.03 -27.79 -7.45
C LEU A 22 -9.29 -26.80 -8.36
N ARG A 23 -9.78 -25.57 -8.52
CA ARG A 23 -9.08 -24.47 -9.19
C ARG A 23 -7.93 -23.98 -8.31
N LYS A 24 -6.84 -24.76 -8.31
CA LYS A 24 -5.58 -24.47 -7.62
C LYS A 24 -5.03 -23.11 -8.09
N GLY A 25 -5.01 -22.15 -7.16
CA GLY A 25 -4.25 -20.91 -7.19
C GLY A 25 -4.46 -20.03 -8.42
N LYS A 26 -5.45 -19.11 -8.37
CA LYS A 26 -5.34 -17.89 -9.17
C LYS A 26 -3.99 -17.26 -8.85
N THR A 27 -3.12 -17.16 -9.85
CA THR A 27 -1.87 -16.42 -9.76
C THR A 27 -2.23 -15.02 -9.28
N ILE A 28 -1.85 -14.69 -8.04
CA ILE A 28 -2.13 -13.39 -7.44
C ILE A 28 -1.62 -12.32 -8.41
N SER A 29 -2.53 -11.46 -8.86
CA SER A 29 -2.21 -10.38 -9.78
C SER A 29 -1.11 -9.50 -9.18
N PRO A 30 -0.16 -8.95 -9.96
CA PRO A 30 0.79 -7.95 -9.48
C PRO A 30 0.09 -6.80 -8.73
N VAL A 31 -1.13 -6.44 -9.13
CA VAL A 31 -1.95 -5.41 -8.49
C VAL A 31 -2.46 -5.86 -7.11
N ASP A 32 -2.91 -7.12 -6.98
CA ASP A 32 -3.35 -7.67 -5.68
C ASP A 32 -2.18 -7.79 -4.69
N ARG A 33 -0.96 -8.09 -5.18
CA ARG A 33 0.26 -8.09 -4.35
C ARG A 33 0.62 -6.69 -3.86
N LEU A 34 0.55 -5.69 -4.74
CA LEU A 34 0.81 -4.29 -4.39
C LEU A 34 -0.21 -3.77 -3.37
N HIS A 35 -1.49 -4.09 -3.53
CA HIS A 35 -2.53 -3.69 -2.57
C HIS A 35 -2.30 -4.34 -1.21
N ARG A 36 -1.99 -5.64 -1.17
CA ARG A 36 -1.69 -6.35 0.08
C ARG A 36 -0.44 -5.81 0.78
N ASN A 37 0.59 -5.45 0.02
CA ASN A 37 1.81 -4.82 0.56
C ASN A 37 1.56 -3.40 1.07
N ARG A 38 0.67 -2.64 0.41
CA ARG A 38 0.29 -1.29 0.85
C ARG A 38 -0.54 -1.35 2.13
N GLU A 39 -1.51 -2.26 2.19
CA GLU A 39 -2.32 -2.50 3.38
C GLU A 39 -1.46 -2.93 4.57
N SER A 40 -0.46 -3.80 4.37
CA SER A 40 0.48 -4.15 5.44
C SER A 40 1.32 -2.96 5.90
N LEU A 41 1.79 -2.10 4.98
CA LEU A 41 2.53 -0.89 5.33
C LEU A 41 1.66 0.12 6.08
N GLU A 42 0.38 0.26 5.72
CA GLU A 42 -0.58 1.12 6.42
C GLU A 42 -0.84 0.61 7.84
N PHE A 43 -0.92 -0.71 8.03
CA PHE A 43 -1.03 -1.32 9.36
C PHE A 43 0.23 -1.08 10.22
N ASP A 44 1.42 -1.27 9.64
CA ASP A 44 2.67 -1.03 10.35
C ASP A 44 2.81 0.45 10.78
N LEU A 45 2.36 1.37 9.92
CA LEU A 45 2.31 2.80 10.22
C LEU A 45 1.39 3.09 11.43
N GLU A 46 0.17 2.57 11.43
CA GLU A 46 -0.79 2.75 12.53
C GLU A 46 -0.24 2.23 13.86
N ASN A 47 0.46 1.09 13.83
CA ASN A 47 1.10 0.52 15.01
C ASN A 47 2.20 1.43 15.56
N LEU A 48 3.06 1.98 14.69
CA LEU A 48 4.12 2.91 15.11
C LEU A 48 3.56 4.22 15.65
N GLU A 49 2.50 4.77 15.05
CA GLU A 49 1.83 5.97 15.56
C GLU A 49 1.20 5.73 16.95
N THR A 50 0.71 4.52 17.20
CA THR A 50 0.19 4.13 18.50
C THR A 50 1.29 4.01 19.53
N HIS A 51 2.42 3.39 19.19
CA HIS A 51 3.59 3.33 20.05
C HIS A 51 4.12 4.74 20.39
N LEU A 52 4.18 5.64 19.41
CA LEU A 52 4.58 7.03 19.63
C LEU A 52 3.68 7.75 20.67
N ARG A 53 2.36 7.48 20.62
CA ARG A 53 1.40 8.02 21.59
C ARG A 53 1.60 7.44 22.99
N GLU A 54 1.89 6.16 23.09
CA GLU A 54 2.20 5.48 24.36
C GLU A 54 3.47 6.06 25.01
N LEU A 55 4.55 6.21 24.22
CA LEU A 55 5.78 6.90 24.63
C LEU A 55 5.53 8.32 25.14
N GLU A 56 4.69 9.09 24.44
CA GLU A 56 4.35 10.46 24.86
C GLU A 56 3.52 10.48 26.15
N PHE A 57 2.65 9.50 26.34
CA PHE A 57 1.90 9.33 27.57
C PHE A 57 2.83 9.01 28.74
N ASP A 58 3.72 8.03 28.59
CA ASP A 58 4.67 7.62 29.64
C ASP A 58 5.59 8.77 30.07
N PHE A 59 6.09 9.55 29.10
CA PHE A 59 6.85 10.77 29.39
C PHE A 59 6.02 11.81 30.16
N LYS A 60 4.77 12.06 29.76
CA LYS A 60 3.88 13.00 30.46
C LYS A 60 3.53 12.53 31.87
N MET A 61 3.47 11.22 32.09
CA MET A 61 3.26 10.61 33.39
C MET A 61 4.54 10.59 34.25
N GLY A 62 5.68 10.98 33.70
CA GLY A 62 6.97 10.99 34.38
C GLY A 62 7.58 9.60 34.59
N ILE A 63 7.11 8.59 33.83
CA ILE A 63 7.66 7.23 33.85
C ILE A 63 9.01 7.20 33.12
N LEU A 64 9.14 8.00 32.07
CA LEU A 64 10.36 8.17 31.28
C LEU A 64 10.94 9.56 31.51
N ASP A 65 12.27 9.67 31.55
CA ASP A 65 12.93 10.95 31.54
C ASP A 65 13.04 11.53 30.12
N SER A 66 13.52 12.77 30.02
CA SER A 66 13.53 13.51 28.77
C SER A 66 14.59 13.07 27.76
N GLU A 67 15.66 12.41 28.18
CA GLU A 67 16.70 11.88 27.28
C GLU A 67 16.20 10.57 26.68
N ASP A 68 15.76 9.63 27.52
CA ASP A 68 15.21 8.33 27.10
C ASP A 68 13.98 8.48 26.18
N TYR A 69 13.10 9.44 26.49
CA TYR A 69 11.96 9.77 25.64
C TYR A 69 12.39 10.27 24.26
N LYS A 70 13.39 11.16 24.18
CA LYS A 70 13.83 11.74 22.89
C LYS A 70 14.48 10.69 22.00
N GLU A 71 15.29 9.82 22.58
CA GLU A 71 15.92 8.72 21.85
C GLU A 71 14.86 7.79 21.27
N SER A 72 14.02 7.22 22.14
CA SER A 72 12.97 6.28 21.75
C SER A 72 11.98 6.88 20.74
N LYS A 73 11.59 8.15 20.95
CA LYS A 73 10.76 8.90 20.00
C LYS A 73 11.44 9.04 18.64
N GLY A 74 12.73 9.38 18.64
CA GLY A 74 13.51 9.59 17.42
C GLY A 74 13.53 8.33 16.55
N GLU A 75 13.72 7.17 17.15
CA GLU A 75 13.71 5.88 16.45
C GLU A 75 12.34 5.59 15.82
N VAL A 76 11.27 5.70 16.59
CA VAL A 76 9.90 5.45 16.10
C VAL A 76 9.54 6.44 14.98
N GLN A 77 9.89 7.72 15.14
CA GLN A 77 9.63 8.74 14.13
C GLN A 77 10.38 8.46 12.82
N GLN A 78 11.62 7.97 12.88
CA GLN A 78 12.37 7.60 11.67
C GLN A 78 11.74 6.43 10.92
N GLN A 79 11.17 5.45 11.64
CA GLN A 79 10.45 4.33 11.02
C GLN A 79 9.17 4.79 10.33
N ILE A 80 8.39 5.67 10.98
CA ILE A 80 7.20 6.32 10.41
C ILE A 80 7.56 7.04 9.11
N ASP A 81 8.61 7.87 9.12
CA ASP A 81 9.05 8.64 7.95
C ASP A 81 9.48 7.73 6.78
N THR A 82 10.05 6.57 7.09
CA THR A 82 10.46 5.58 6.09
C THR A 82 9.26 4.94 5.42
N ILE A 83 8.30 4.43 6.22
CA ILE A 83 7.10 3.79 5.71
C ILE A 83 6.24 4.79 4.91
N HIS A 84 6.11 6.02 5.38
CA HIS A 84 5.37 7.06 4.68
C HIS A 84 5.97 7.35 3.28
N LYS A 85 7.30 7.31 3.12
CA LYS A 85 7.95 7.43 1.80
C LYS A 85 7.64 6.25 0.89
N GLU A 86 7.56 5.04 1.44
CA GLU A 86 7.18 3.84 0.66
C GLU A 86 5.71 3.92 0.19
N LEU A 87 4.81 4.38 1.06
CA LEU A 87 3.39 4.58 0.74
C LEU A 87 3.12 5.68 -0.29
N THR A 88 3.92 6.75 -0.26
CA THR A 88 3.83 7.87 -1.23
C THR A 88 4.49 7.53 -2.58
N GLY A 89 5.19 6.40 -2.69
CA GLY A 89 5.79 5.93 -3.93
C GLY A 89 6.89 6.84 -4.46
N GLU A 90 7.43 7.73 -3.63
CA GLU A 90 8.49 8.65 -4.02
C GLU A 90 9.85 7.97 -3.96
N LYS A 91 10.06 7.03 -4.90
CA LYS A 91 11.41 6.63 -5.31
C LYS A 91 11.99 7.75 -6.16
N ASP A 92 12.65 8.67 -5.46
CA ASP A 92 13.21 9.90 -5.99
C ASP A 92 14.39 9.60 -6.94
N SER A 93 14.09 9.32 -8.21
CA SER A 93 15.03 9.59 -9.30
C SER A 93 14.80 11.03 -9.75
N LYS A 94 15.44 11.97 -9.05
CA LYS A 94 15.46 13.40 -9.37
C LYS A 94 16.02 13.65 -10.78
N LYS A 95 15.14 13.55 -11.78
CA LYS A 95 15.24 14.33 -13.02
C LYS A 95 13.97 15.14 -13.11
N THR A 96 14.04 16.38 -12.64
CA THR A 96 13.05 17.42 -12.91
C THR A 96 13.47 18.15 -14.17
N LEU A 97 12.54 18.28 -15.10
CA LEU A 97 12.73 18.99 -16.36
C LEU A 97 11.72 20.14 -16.44
N SER A 98 12.13 21.25 -17.05
CA SER A 98 11.25 22.41 -17.21
C SER A 98 10.36 22.19 -18.43
N CYS A 99 9.07 22.47 -18.29
CA CYS A 99 8.13 22.41 -19.40
C CYS A 99 8.43 23.52 -20.42
N PRO A 100 8.65 23.20 -21.71
CA PRO A 100 8.96 24.21 -22.72
C PRO A 100 7.79 25.16 -23.02
N SER A 101 6.55 24.78 -22.66
CA SER A 101 5.36 25.59 -22.93
C SER A 101 5.01 26.57 -21.82
N CYS A 102 5.26 26.24 -20.55
CA CYS A 102 4.85 27.08 -19.41
C CYS A 102 5.96 27.34 -18.38
N GLY A 103 7.13 26.72 -18.53
CA GLY A 103 8.26 26.85 -17.60
C GLY A 103 8.13 26.06 -16.30
N ALA A 104 6.98 25.44 -16.01
CA ALA A 104 6.77 24.69 -14.77
C ALA A 104 7.76 23.52 -14.63
N ALA A 105 8.22 23.25 -13.40
CA ALA A 105 9.04 22.09 -13.10
C ALA A 105 8.20 20.81 -13.12
N VAL A 106 8.58 19.84 -13.96
CA VAL A 106 7.85 18.59 -14.14
C VAL A 106 8.79 17.39 -13.92
N LYS A 107 8.31 16.34 -13.24
CA LYS A 107 9.06 15.08 -13.10
C LYS A 107 9.21 14.42 -14.48
N ALA A 108 10.41 13.95 -14.83
CA ALA A 108 10.75 13.44 -16.17
C ALA A 108 9.93 12.23 -16.64
N HIS A 109 9.30 11.49 -15.73
CA HIS A 109 8.44 10.35 -16.08
C HIS A 109 7.01 10.73 -16.46
N ASN A 110 6.61 12.00 -16.33
CA ASN A 110 5.27 12.43 -16.67
C ASN A 110 5.13 12.60 -18.19
N LYS A 111 4.13 11.95 -18.80
CA LYS A 111 3.78 12.12 -20.22
C LYS A 111 3.19 13.51 -20.55
N PHE A 112 2.71 14.23 -19.53
CA PHE A 112 2.07 15.53 -19.66
C PHE A 112 2.52 16.45 -18.52
N CYS A 113 2.58 17.75 -18.79
CA CYS A 113 2.80 18.76 -17.76
C CYS A 113 1.55 18.87 -16.86
N LYS A 114 1.71 18.66 -15.55
CA LYS A 114 0.61 18.78 -14.57
C LYS A 114 0.09 20.22 -14.39
N SER A 115 0.85 21.24 -14.81
CA SER A 115 0.46 22.64 -14.67
C SER A 115 -0.27 23.21 -15.89
N CYS A 116 0.08 22.77 -17.11
CA CYS A 116 -0.49 23.34 -18.33
C CYS A 116 -1.08 22.31 -19.31
N GLY A 117 -0.95 21.01 -19.03
CA GLY A 117 -1.44 19.94 -19.90
C GLY A 117 -0.59 19.66 -21.15
N HIS A 118 0.49 20.40 -21.39
CA HIS A 118 1.35 20.20 -22.56
C HIS A 118 1.98 18.79 -22.58
N PRO A 119 1.94 18.06 -23.71
CA PRO A 119 2.56 16.74 -23.82
C PRO A 119 4.09 16.86 -23.75
N LEU A 120 4.71 16.07 -22.87
CA LEU A 120 6.15 15.97 -22.73
C LEU A 120 6.57 14.66 -23.43
N LYS A 121 7.35 14.78 -24.51
CA LYS A 121 7.84 13.65 -25.31
C LYS A 121 9.01 12.94 -24.61
#